data_AF-A0A4V3D820-F1
#
_entry.id   AF-A0A4V3D820-F1
#
_cell.length_a   1.000
_cell.length_b   1.000
_cell.length_c   1.000
_cell.angle_alpha   90.00
_cell.angle_beta   90.00
_cell.angle_gamma   90.00
#
_symmetry.space_group_name_H-M   'P 1'
#
loop_
_entity.id
_entity.type
_entity.pdbx_description
1 polymer ?
#
loop_
_entity_poly.entity_id
_entity_poly.type
_entity_poly.pdbx_seq_one_letter_code
_entity_poly.pdbx_strand_id
1 'polypeptide(L)'
;MGMRQRWLAGAVIGGLIATGLLTGSGSGVAAPARTCDQFGSFPLAGATYVVQNNRWGASTEQCITAASTGVGFTVDTARHTNNTGPAGYPSIYRGCVYGYCTAKSPFPRRVSDLGTLRSTWTTSRPTGTGTQQYNTAYDVWFDPVAGQTGRNTGAEMMVWLNRTSWVQPIGKKYYEITLAGTRWEVWYGRIDLPVISFVRKTPVTSVANLPLTDFVREAQRAGVVKPTWFLTSVQAGFEPWTGGTGLRTSTFSITRNGQ
;
A
#
# COMPACT_ATOMS: atom_id res chain seq x y z
N MET A 1 77.17 6.35 -37.17
CA MET A 1 78.43 6.37 -36.41
C MET A 1 78.11 5.87 -34.99
N GLY A 2 78.75 4.77 -34.55
CA GLY A 2 78.79 4.22 -33.18
C GLY A 2 77.46 3.79 -32.54
N MET A 3 77.07 2.51 -32.44
CA MET A 3 77.66 1.38 -31.69
C MET A 3 77.35 1.37 -30.18
N ARG A 4 76.45 0.44 -29.81
CA ARG A 4 76.48 -0.52 -28.68
C ARG A 4 76.76 -0.02 -27.24
N GLN A 5 75.75 -0.30 -26.39
CA GLN A 5 75.79 -1.29 -25.29
C GLN A 5 76.69 -0.96 -24.08
N ARG A 6 76.15 -1.03 -22.83
CA ARG A 6 76.55 -2.03 -21.80
C ARG A 6 76.27 -1.65 -20.31
N TRP A 7 75.69 -2.64 -19.59
CA TRP A 7 75.84 -3.04 -18.16
C TRP A 7 75.45 -2.02 -17.05
N LEU A 8 75.13 -2.35 -15.79
CA LEU A 8 74.70 -3.52 -15.00
C LEU A 8 74.28 -2.95 -13.62
N ALA A 9 73.31 -3.62 -12.99
CA ALA A 9 73.15 -3.89 -11.56
C ALA A 9 73.31 -2.76 -10.51
N GLY A 10 72.26 -2.59 -9.71
CA GLY A 10 72.31 -2.01 -8.36
C GLY A 10 71.00 -2.31 -7.63
N ALA A 11 70.90 -3.48 -7.01
CA ALA A 11 69.81 -3.85 -6.12
C ALA A 11 70.00 -3.17 -4.76
N VAL A 12 68.99 -2.42 -4.30
CA VAL A 12 68.85 -2.02 -2.89
C VAL A 12 67.49 -2.49 -2.40
N ILE A 13 67.55 -3.36 -1.40
CA ILE A 13 66.44 -3.93 -0.64
C ILE A 13 65.85 -2.81 0.22
N GLY A 14 64.54 -2.57 0.14
CA GLY A 14 63.85 -1.57 0.95
C GLY A 14 62.38 -1.90 1.18
N GLY A 15 62.10 -2.52 2.33
CA GLY A 15 60.86 -2.37 3.11
C GLY A 15 59.52 -2.69 2.45
N LEU A 16 59.03 -3.90 2.68
CA LEU A 16 57.59 -4.22 2.65
C LEU A 16 56.87 -3.41 3.74
N ILE A 17 56.23 -2.30 3.37
CA ILE A 17 55.15 -1.70 4.16
C ILE A 17 53.84 -2.23 3.56
N ALA A 18 53.32 -3.30 4.16
CA ALA A 18 51.96 -3.75 3.92
C ALA A 18 51.02 -2.75 4.61
N THR A 19 50.59 -1.71 3.89
CA THR A 19 49.43 -0.90 4.28
C THR A 19 48.20 -1.78 4.26
N GLY A 20 47.84 -2.33 5.43
CA GLY A 20 46.55 -2.97 5.64
C GLY A 20 45.44 -1.93 5.45
N LEU A 21 44.74 -1.99 4.32
CA LEU A 21 43.45 -1.33 4.17
C LEU A 21 42.47 -2.02 5.13
N LEU A 22 42.21 -1.38 6.26
CA LEU A 22 41.02 -1.63 7.06
C LEU A 22 39.80 -1.26 6.21
N THR A 23 39.25 -2.22 5.48
CA THR A 23 37.89 -2.10 4.95
C THR A 23 36.94 -2.14 6.14
N GLY A 24 36.69 -0.97 6.73
CA GLY A 24 35.62 -0.80 7.70
C GLY A 24 34.29 -1.10 7.02
N SER A 25 33.75 -2.28 7.26
CA SER A 25 32.36 -2.61 6.99
C SER A 25 31.49 -1.81 7.97
N GLY A 26 31.32 -0.52 7.67
CA GLY A 26 30.34 0.30 8.35
C GLY A 26 28.96 -0.28 8.06
N SER A 27 28.34 -0.91 9.05
CA SER A 27 26.93 -1.26 9.05
C SER A 27 26.08 0.02 9.08
N GLY A 28 26.11 0.78 7.99
CA GLY A 28 25.20 1.91 7.79
C GLY A 28 23.79 1.34 7.64
N VAL A 29 22.88 1.74 8.53
CA VAL A 29 21.45 1.48 8.32
C VAL A 29 21.06 2.22 7.05
N ALA A 30 20.68 1.48 6.00
CA ALA A 30 20.19 2.07 4.76
C ALA A 30 19.01 3.00 5.05
N ALA A 31 19.00 4.18 4.43
CA ALA A 31 17.89 5.12 4.57
C ALA A 31 16.56 4.43 4.17
N PRO A 32 15.43 4.73 4.86
CA PRO A 32 14.15 4.15 4.48
C PRO A 32 13.79 4.48 3.03
N ALA A 33 13.23 3.50 2.31
CA ALA A 33 12.79 3.70 0.95
C ALA A 33 11.75 4.84 0.88
N ARG A 34 11.92 5.78 -0.06
CA ARG A 34 11.09 6.96 -0.23
C ARG A 34 10.82 7.21 -1.70
N THR A 35 9.63 7.69 -2.03
CA THR A 35 9.30 8.15 -3.38
C THR A 35 8.33 9.34 -3.35
N CYS A 36 8.48 10.24 -4.33
CA CYS A 36 7.56 11.33 -4.61
C CYS A 36 6.93 11.21 -6.01
N ASP A 37 7.33 10.18 -6.78
CA ASP A 37 6.82 9.96 -8.12
C ASP A 37 5.33 9.63 -8.04
N GLN A 38 4.54 10.14 -8.99
CA GLN A 38 3.09 9.99 -8.97
C GLN A 38 2.63 8.54 -8.77
N PHE A 39 3.30 7.60 -9.45
CA PHE A 39 3.06 6.15 -9.36
C PHE A 39 4.27 5.39 -8.83
N GLY A 40 5.18 6.07 -8.13
CA GLY A 40 6.31 5.42 -7.48
C GLY A 40 5.87 4.41 -6.43
N SER A 41 6.66 3.36 -6.25
CA SER A 41 6.39 2.30 -5.26
C SER A 41 7.69 1.71 -4.71
N PHE A 42 7.61 1.02 -3.58
CA PHE A 42 8.72 0.27 -3.00
C PHE A 42 8.25 -0.98 -2.25
N PRO A 43 9.03 -2.07 -2.25
CA PRO A 43 8.69 -3.29 -1.52
C PRO A 43 8.96 -3.15 -0.01
N LEU A 44 8.19 -3.89 0.80
CA LEU A 44 8.42 -4.08 2.24
C LEU A 44 8.40 -5.57 2.61
N ALA A 45 9.06 -5.90 3.73
CA ALA A 45 9.08 -7.27 4.28
C ALA A 45 9.46 -8.34 3.24
N GLY A 46 10.59 -8.13 2.54
CA GLY A 46 11.04 -9.04 1.48
C GLY A 46 10.07 -9.10 0.29
N ALA A 47 9.45 -7.97 -0.06
CA ALA A 47 8.42 -7.83 -1.09
C ALA A 47 7.12 -8.61 -0.83
N THR A 48 6.87 -9.07 0.40
CA THR A 48 5.56 -9.62 0.81
C THR A 48 4.45 -8.58 0.66
N TYR A 49 4.81 -7.31 0.85
CA TYR A 49 3.96 -6.16 0.59
C TYR A 49 4.67 -5.17 -0.32
N VAL A 50 3.89 -4.33 -1.00
CA VAL A 50 4.38 -3.16 -1.73
C VAL A 50 3.63 -1.94 -1.23
N VAL A 51 4.33 -0.82 -1.07
CA VAL A 51 3.74 0.49 -0.82
C VAL A 51 3.80 1.30 -2.10
N GLN A 52 2.71 1.96 -2.43
CA GLN A 52 2.57 2.79 -3.63
C GLN A 52 2.15 4.20 -3.26
N ASN A 53 2.73 5.20 -3.94
CA ASN A 53 2.36 6.60 -3.76
C ASN A 53 0.97 6.86 -4.36
N ASN A 54 0.72 6.31 -5.55
CA ASN A 54 -0.59 6.22 -6.20
C ASN A 54 -1.39 7.54 -6.15
N ARG A 55 -0.75 8.64 -6.56
CA ARG A 55 -1.36 9.97 -6.66
C ARG A 55 -2.11 10.11 -7.99
N TRP A 56 -3.14 9.31 -8.18
CA TRP A 56 -3.87 9.19 -9.45
C TRP A 56 -4.79 10.37 -9.74
N GLY A 57 -5.26 11.10 -8.72
CA GLY A 57 -6.31 12.12 -8.82
C GLY A 57 -5.81 13.57 -8.71
N ALA A 58 -4.50 13.81 -8.68
CA ALA A 58 -3.93 15.16 -8.57
C ALA A 58 -2.51 15.27 -9.13
N SER A 59 -2.12 16.51 -9.50
CA SER A 59 -0.75 16.90 -9.86
C SER A 59 0.04 17.52 -8.69
N THR A 60 -0.64 17.95 -7.63
CA THR A 60 -0.03 18.52 -6.41
C THR A 60 0.92 17.53 -5.73
N GLU A 61 2.02 18.00 -5.14
CA GLU A 61 3.04 17.14 -4.53
C GLU A 61 2.49 16.13 -3.49
N GLN A 62 2.93 14.86 -3.59
CA GLN A 62 2.75 13.83 -2.58
C GLN A 62 4.00 12.95 -2.50
N CYS A 63 4.52 12.72 -1.29
CA CYS A 63 5.66 11.84 -1.05
C CYS A 63 5.34 10.85 0.07
N ILE A 64 5.84 9.62 -0.07
CA ILE A 64 5.71 8.57 0.93
C ILE A 64 7.08 7.96 1.27
N THR A 65 7.24 7.58 2.54
CA THR A 65 8.44 6.92 3.05
C THR A 65 8.06 5.67 3.84
N ALA A 66 8.86 4.60 3.67
CA ALA A 66 8.77 3.38 4.46
C ALA A 66 8.91 3.69 5.95
N ALA A 67 8.08 3.07 6.80
CA ALA A 67 8.25 3.19 8.24
C ALA A 67 9.61 2.60 8.66
N SER A 68 10.30 3.27 9.59
CA SER A 68 11.58 2.78 10.14
C SER A 68 11.44 1.51 10.98
N THR A 69 10.23 1.23 11.47
CA THR A 69 9.86 0.03 12.22
C THR A 69 8.50 -0.48 11.78
N GLY A 70 8.30 -1.81 11.86
CA GLY A 70 7.06 -2.46 11.45
C GLY A 70 6.92 -2.60 9.93
N VAL A 71 5.70 -2.95 9.51
CA VAL A 71 5.32 -3.05 8.09
C VAL A 71 4.34 -1.92 7.80
N GLY A 72 4.83 -0.83 7.22
CA GLY A 72 4.03 0.37 7.03
C GLY A 72 4.77 1.50 6.34
N PHE A 73 4.11 2.65 6.25
CA PHE A 73 4.61 3.85 5.57
C PHE A 73 4.00 5.12 6.16
N THR A 74 4.62 6.26 5.88
CA THR A 74 4.12 7.60 6.20
C THR A 74 3.95 8.41 4.92
N VAL A 75 2.91 9.24 4.86
CA VAL A 75 2.76 10.32 3.88
C VAL A 75 3.54 11.53 4.41
N ASP A 76 4.75 11.75 3.91
CA ASP A 76 5.63 12.82 4.40
C ASP A 76 5.17 14.20 3.96
N THR A 77 4.59 14.28 2.77
CA THR A 77 4.14 15.51 2.15
C THR A 77 2.89 15.19 1.35
N ALA A 78 1.85 16.01 1.54
CA ALA A 78 0.66 16.01 0.71
C ALA A 78 0.12 17.44 0.61
N ARG A 79 0.14 18.00 -0.61
CA ARG A 79 -0.27 19.39 -0.90
C ARG A 79 -1.64 19.47 -1.57
N HIS A 80 -2.53 18.53 -1.25
CA HIS A 80 -3.81 18.37 -1.91
C HIS A 80 -4.83 19.41 -1.44
N THR A 81 -5.68 19.86 -2.36
CA THR A 81 -6.81 20.78 -2.11
C THR A 81 -8.03 20.40 -2.96
N ASN A 82 -8.23 19.10 -3.21
CA ASN A 82 -9.33 18.60 -4.03
C ASN A 82 -10.66 18.68 -3.27
N ASN A 83 -11.75 18.93 -4.01
CA ASN A 83 -13.11 19.01 -3.44
C ASN A 83 -14.13 18.09 -4.14
N THR A 84 -13.78 17.44 -5.25
CA THR A 84 -14.69 16.56 -6.01
C THR A 84 -14.37 15.06 -5.86
N GLY A 85 -13.12 14.73 -5.56
CA GLY A 85 -12.61 13.36 -5.45
C GLY A 85 -11.23 13.36 -4.79
N PRO A 86 -10.75 12.20 -4.29
CA PRO A 86 -9.48 12.16 -3.61
C PRO A 86 -8.33 12.44 -4.59
N ALA A 87 -7.23 12.96 -4.07
CA ALA A 87 -6.04 13.26 -4.85
C ALA A 87 -5.23 12.01 -5.20
N GLY A 88 -5.47 10.91 -4.49
CA GLY A 88 -4.78 9.64 -4.67
C GLY A 88 -5.19 8.64 -3.61
N TYR A 89 -4.51 7.50 -3.61
CA TYR A 89 -4.64 6.46 -2.60
C TYR A 89 -3.27 5.88 -2.24
N PRO A 90 -2.41 6.64 -1.52
CA PRO A 90 -1.19 6.09 -0.95
C PRO A 90 -1.54 4.92 -0.04
N SER A 91 -1.02 3.74 -0.36
CA SER A 91 -1.45 2.50 0.27
C SER A 91 -0.36 1.44 0.29
N ILE A 92 -0.52 0.50 1.22
CA ILE A 92 0.22 -0.76 1.27
C ILE A 92 -0.70 -1.86 0.75
N TYR A 93 -0.18 -2.77 -0.07
CA TYR A 93 -0.97 -3.87 -0.62
C TYR A 93 -0.27 -5.23 -0.55
N ARG A 94 -1.11 -6.28 -0.57
CA ARG A 94 -0.74 -7.68 -0.85
C ARG A 94 -1.62 -8.19 -2.00
N GLY A 95 -1.02 -8.75 -3.04
CA GLY A 95 -1.74 -9.12 -4.26
C GLY A 95 -1.10 -8.56 -5.52
N CYS A 96 -1.91 -8.41 -6.56
CA CYS A 96 -1.50 -7.87 -7.85
C CYS A 96 -2.25 -6.58 -8.16
N VAL A 97 -1.50 -5.55 -8.54
CA VAL A 97 -2.01 -4.22 -8.88
C VAL A 97 -1.38 -3.81 -10.21
N TYR A 98 -2.19 -3.60 -11.26
CA TYR A 98 -1.70 -3.33 -12.63
C TYR A 98 -0.61 -4.32 -13.10
N GLY A 99 -0.83 -5.62 -12.87
CA GLY A 99 0.14 -6.68 -13.22
C GLY A 99 1.35 -6.81 -12.27
N TYR A 100 1.57 -5.87 -11.35
CA TYR A 100 2.67 -5.93 -10.38
C TYR A 100 2.24 -6.66 -9.11
N CYS A 101 2.76 -7.88 -8.94
CA CYS A 101 2.41 -8.76 -7.85
C CYS A 101 3.43 -8.75 -6.72
N THR A 102 2.94 -8.81 -5.47
CA THR A 102 3.81 -9.03 -4.29
C THR A 102 4.36 -10.44 -4.27
N ALA A 103 5.54 -10.62 -3.67
CA ALA A 103 6.20 -11.92 -3.57
C ALA A 103 5.34 -12.93 -2.79
N LYS A 104 5.23 -14.16 -3.31
CA LYS A 104 4.47 -15.27 -2.71
C LYS A 104 3.04 -14.86 -2.31
N SER A 105 2.41 -14.02 -3.13
CA SER A 105 1.04 -13.58 -2.89
C SER A 105 0.06 -14.76 -2.94
N PRO A 106 -0.91 -14.87 -2.01
CA PRO A 106 -2.01 -15.82 -2.12
C PRO A 106 -3.04 -15.42 -3.19
N PHE A 107 -2.91 -14.21 -3.75
CA PHE A 107 -3.79 -13.60 -4.76
C PHE A 107 -3.06 -13.47 -6.11
N PRO A 108 -3.78 -13.57 -7.24
CA PRO A 108 -5.24 -13.69 -7.38
C PRO A 108 -5.79 -15.02 -6.84
N ARG A 109 -6.98 -14.97 -6.22
CA ARG A 109 -7.68 -16.16 -5.68
C ARG A 109 -9.16 -16.12 -6.04
N ARG A 110 -9.72 -17.23 -6.54
CA ARG A 110 -11.17 -17.31 -6.77
C ARG A 110 -11.94 -17.01 -5.49
N VAL A 111 -13.00 -16.22 -5.61
CA VAL A 111 -13.84 -15.83 -4.47
C VAL A 111 -14.46 -17.06 -3.81
N SER A 112 -14.89 -18.06 -4.60
CA SER A 112 -15.37 -19.35 -4.09
C SER A 112 -14.37 -20.08 -3.20
N ASP A 113 -13.07 -19.85 -3.40
CA ASP A 113 -11.98 -20.59 -2.76
C ASP A 113 -11.17 -19.68 -1.81
N LEU A 114 -11.73 -18.53 -1.41
CA LEU A 114 -10.98 -17.51 -0.69
C LEU A 114 -10.51 -17.99 0.70
N GLY A 115 -11.28 -18.87 1.35
CA GLY A 115 -11.03 -19.30 2.72
C GLY A 115 -11.18 -18.14 3.72
N THR A 116 -10.44 -18.21 4.82
CA THR A 116 -10.46 -17.20 5.88
C THR A 116 -9.42 -16.13 5.60
N LEU A 117 -9.85 -14.92 5.27
CA LEU A 117 -9.03 -13.75 5.06
C LEU A 117 -9.16 -12.81 6.26
N ARG A 118 -8.04 -12.50 6.91
CA ARG A 118 -7.97 -11.64 8.09
C ARG A 118 -6.97 -10.51 7.87
N SER A 119 -7.26 -9.35 8.44
CA SER A 119 -6.36 -8.19 8.41
C SER A 119 -6.16 -7.58 9.79
N THR A 120 -4.93 -7.16 10.07
CA THR A 120 -4.60 -6.27 11.20
C THR A 120 -3.94 -5.03 10.65
N TRP A 121 -4.40 -3.86 11.07
CA TRP A 121 -3.91 -2.59 10.57
C TRP A 121 -3.98 -1.51 11.64
N THR A 122 -2.87 -0.80 11.84
CA THR A 122 -2.77 0.33 12.77
C THR A 122 -2.33 1.57 12.02
N THR A 123 -3.03 2.67 12.27
CA THR A 123 -2.83 3.95 11.60
C THR A 123 -2.67 5.11 12.57
N SER A 124 -2.20 6.24 12.07
CA SER A 124 -2.22 7.52 12.76
C SER A 124 -2.86 8.59 11.87
N ARG A 125 -3.48 9.57 12.52
CA ARG A 125 -4.11 10.74 11.89
C ARG A 125 -3.04 11.66 11.28
N PRO A 126 -3.40 12.54 10.32
CA PRO A 126 -2.46 13.51 9.78
C PRO A 126 -1.94 14.44 10.88
N THR A 127 -0.70 14.89 10.72
CA THR A 127 -0.03 15.86 11.62
C THR A 127 0.11 17.24 10.97
N GLY A 128 -0.23 17.36 9.68
CA GLY A 128 -0.22 18.63 8.96
C GLY A 128 -1.15 19.68 9.59
N THR A 129 -0.73 20.94 9.51
CA THR A 129 -1.57 22.08 9.90
C THR A 129 -2.62 22.37 8.82
N GLY A 130 -3.71 23.04 9.20
CA GLY A 130 -4.79 23.40 8.28
C GLY A 130 -5.84 22.30 8.08
N THR A 131 -6.72 22.51 7.10
CA THR A 131 -7.86 21.62 6.83
C THR A 131 -7.38 20.25 6.35
N GLN A 132 -7.78 19.19 7.05
CA GLN A 132 -7.49 17.81 6.68
C GLN A 132 -8.79 17.13 6.27
N GLN A 133 -8.84 16.58 5.05
CA GLN A 133 -10.02 15.89 4.54
C GLN A 133 -9.60 14.58 3.90
N TYR A 134 -9.99 13.47 4.51
CA TYR A 134 -9.51 12.16 4.13
C TYR A 134 -10.41 11.04 4.65
N ASN A 135 -10.23 9.84 4.11
CA ASN A 135 -10.64 8.60 4.76
C ASN A 135 -9.43 7.70 5.09
N THR A 136 -9.70 6.67 5.87
CA THR A 136 -8.78 5.56 6.15
C THR A 136 -9.50 4.28 5.76
N ALA A 137 -9.08 3.67 4.65
CA ALA A 137 -9.87 2.64 3.99
C ALA A 137 -9.01 1.49 3.48
N TYR A 138 -9.60 0.30 3.49
CA TYR A 138 -9.18 -0.80 2.64
C TYR A 138 -9.82 -0.67 1.27
N ASP A 139 -9.06 -0.98 0.21
CA ASP A 139 -9.57 -1.26 -1.13
C ASP A 139 -9.30 -2.73 -1.46
N VAL A 140 -10.35 -3.48 -1.74
CA VAL A 140 -10.28 -4.88 -2.12
C VAL A 140 -10.82 -5.02 -3.53
N TRP A 141 -9.96 -5.51 -4.42
CA TRP A 141 -10.23 -5.52 -5.85
C TRP A 141 -10.59 -6.91 -6.35
N PHE A 142 -11.54 -6.94 -7.29
CA PHE A 142 -12.01 -8.16 -7.93
C PHE A 142 -11.98 -8.04 -9.45
N ASP A 143 -11.63 -9.14 -10.12
CA ASP A 143 -11.63 -9.23 -11.58
C ASP A 143 -12.14 -10.60 -12.05
N PRO A 144 -12.86 -10.69 -13.19
CA PRO A 144 -13.20 -11.96 -13.81
C PRO A 144 -11.98 -12.78 -14.28
N VAL A 145 -10.85 -12.11 -14.54
CA VAL A 145 -9.61 -12.68 -15.06
C VAL A 145 -8.53 -12.64 -13.97
N ALA A 146 -7.93 -13.81 -13.68
CA ALA A 146 -6.89 -13.91 -12.66
C ALA A 146 -5.66 -13.05 -12.96
N GLY A 147 -5.18 -13.08 -14.21
CA GLY A 147 -3.96 -12.42 -14.66
C GLY A 147 -4.18 -11.01 -15.22
N GLN A 148 -5.12 -10.24 -14.68
CA GLN A 148 -5.37 -8.86 -15.14
C GLN A 148 -4.10 -8.01 -14.99
N THR A 149 -3.50 -7.61 -16.12
CA THR A 149 -2.29 -6.78 -16.16
C THR A 149 -2.61 -5.29 -16.12
N GLY A 150 -3.85 -4.91 -16.42
CA GLY A 150 -4.33 -3.54 -16.32
C GLY A 150 -5.10 -3.29 -15.02
N ARG A 151 -6.00 -2.31 -15.09
CA ARG A 151 -6.94 -2.04 -14.02
C ARG A 151 -7.97 -3.17 -13.91
N ASN A 152 -8.38 -3.50 -12.69
CA ASN A 152 -9.46 -4.46 -12.45
C ASN A 152 -10.79 -3.97 -13.06
N THR A 153 -11.61 -4.92 -13.51
CA THR A 153 -12.84 -4.70 -14.27
C THR A 153 -14.09 -5.30 -13.60
N GLY A 154 -13.90 -6.07 -12.53
CA GLY A 154 -15.00 -6.76 -11.83
C GLY A 154 -15.75 -5.86 -10.87
N ALA A 155 -15.13 -5.59 -9.71
CA ALA A 155 -15.69 -4.75 -8.66
C ALA A 155 -14.61 -4.21 -7.73
N GLU A 156 -14.99 -3.18 -6.99
CA GLU A 156 -14.24 -2.63 -5.88
C GLU A 156 -15.09 -2.76 -4.60
N MET A 157 -14.49 -3.33 -3.56
CA MET A 157 -15.07 -3.34 -2.22
C MET A 157 -14.19 -2.51 -1.30
N MET A 158 -14.75 -1.47 -0.70
CA MET A 158 -14.04 -0.65 0.27
C MET A 158 -14.51 -0.92 1.69
N VAL A 159 -13.60 -0.86 2.66
CA VAL A 159 -13.94 -0.89 4.09
C VAL A 159 -13.32 0.33 4.77
N TRP A 160 -14.15 1.32 5.09
CA TRP A 160 -13.72 2.59 5.66
C TRP A 160 -13.74 2.54 7.19
N LEU A 161 -12.57 2.68 7.80
CA LEU A 161 -12.39 2.68 9.25
C LEU A 161 -12.63 4.05 9.89
N ASN A 162 -12.34 5.11 9.15
CA ASN A 162 -12.53 6.49 9.56
C ASN A 162 -12.71 7.39 8.32
N ARG A 163 -13.38 8.52 8.50
CA ARG A 163 -13.50 9.60 7.51
C ARG A 163 -13.70 10.94 8.21
N THR A 164 -13.34 12.03 7.55
CA THR A 164 -13.76 13.37 7.97
C THR A 164 -15.19 13.67 7.54
N SER A 165 -15.80 14.71 8.10
CA SER A 165 -17.27 14.88 8.13
C SER A 165 -17.97 15.03 6.78
N TRP A 166 -17.35 15.63 5.77
CA TRP A 166 -17.96 15.81 4.44
C TRP A 166 -17.55 14.73 3.43
N VAL A 167 -16.52 13.94 3.74
CA VAL A 167 -16.04 12.88 2.86
C VAL A 167 -17.07 11.75 2.88
N GLN A 168 -17.49 11.28 1.71
CA GLN A 168 -18.46 10.19 1.58
C GLN A 168 -18.06 9.18 0.50
N PRO A 169 -18.53 7.92 0.58
CA PRO A 169 -18.31 6.94 -0.46
C PRO A 169 -18.97 7.31 -1.78
N ILE A 170 -18.54 6.62 -2.83
CA ILE A 170 -19.19 6.63 -4.14
C ILE A 170 -20.64 6.14 -3.99
N GLY A 171 -21.56 6.87 -4.63
CA GLY A 171 -22.97 6.50 -4.71
C GLY A 171 -23.79 6.96 -3.49
N LYS A 172 -24.67 6.09 -2.98
CA LYS A 172 -25.62 6.41 -1.90
C LYS A 172 -25.65 5.32 -0.84
N LYS A 173 -26.06 5.70 0.38
CA LYS A 173 -26.33 4.76 1.48
C LYS A 173 -27.58 3.93 1.17
N TYR A 174 -27.52 2.63 1.40
CA TYR A 174 -28.66 1.73 1.21
C TYR A 174 -29.19 1.19 2.53
N TYR A 175 -28.31 0.63 3.38
CA TYR A 175 -28.70 0.05 4.65
C TYR A 175 -27.56 0.11 5.67
N GLU A 176 -27.85 -0.30 6.89
CA GLU A 176 -26.85 -0.54 7.92
C GLU A 176 -26.80 -2.04 8.27
N ILE A 177 -25.63 -2.54 8.63
CA ILE A 177 -25.41 -3.94 9.00
C ILE A 177 -24.47 -4.01 10.21
N THR A 178 -24.65 -5.04 11.05
CA THR A 178 -23.64 -5.43 12.02
C THR A 178 -22.78 -6.54 11.44
N LEU A 179 -21.48 -6.27 11.29
CA LEU A 179 -20.51 -7.20 10.74
C LEU A 179 -19.21 -7.09 11.54
N ALA A 180 -18.53 -8.21 11.80
CA ALA A 180 -17.32 -8.23 12.64
C ALA A 180 -17.49 -7.54 14.01
N GLY A 181 -18.67 -7.66 14.63
CA GLY A 181 -18.96 -7.09 15.96
C GLY A 181 -19.16 -5.57 16.00
N THR A 182 -19.33 -4.90 14.86
CA THR A 182 -19.59 -3.45 14.82
C THR A 182 -20.56 -3.06 13.71
N ARG A 183 -21.10 -1.84 13.76
CA ARG A 183 -22.08 -1.33 12.80
C ARG A 183 -21.40 -0.61 11.64
N TRP A 184 -21.90 -0.88 10.44
CA TRP A 184 -21.44 -0.31 9.18
C TRP A 184 -22.62 0.28 8.41
N GLU A 185 -22.41 1.43 7.78
CA GLU A 185 -23.26 1.89 6.68
C GLU A 185 -22.79 1.22 5.39
N VAL A 186 -23.72 0.62 4.65
CA VAL A 186 -23.43 0.03 3.34
C VAL A 186 -23.86 0.99 2.25
N TRP A 187 -22.89 1.37 1.43
CA TRP A 187 -23.05 2.26 0.29
C TRP A 187 -22.85 1.50 -1.01
N TYR A 188 -23.67 1.81 -2.01
CA TYR A 188 -23.45 1.33 -3.36
C TYR A 188 -23.37 2.50 -4.33
N GLY A 189 -22.45 2.35 -5.27
CA GLY A 189 -22.32 3.24 -6.40
C GLY A 189 -21.67 2.54 -7.57
N ARG A 190 -21.47 3.32 -8.62
CA ARG A 190 -20.77 2.91 -9.82
C ARG A 190 -20.09 4.14 -10.38
N ILE A 191 -18.84 3.98 -10.76
CA ILE A 191 -18.16 4.89 -11.68
C ILE A 191 -18.24 4.24 -13.06
N ASP A 192 -17.27 3.40 -13.39
CA ASP A 192 -17.26 2.47 -14.53
C ASP A 192 -17.49 1.02 -14.09
N LEU A 193 -17.01 0.65 -12.89
CA LEU A 193 -17.26 -0.63 -12.22
C LEU A 193 -18.14 -0.44 -10.97
N PRO A 194 -18.84 -1.50 -10.51
CA PRO A 194 -19.62 -1.41 -9.28
C PRO A 194 -18.70 -1.29 -8.06
N VAL A 195 -19.05 -0.35 -7.18
CA VAL A 195 -18.36 -0.10 -5.91
C VAL A 195 -19.33 -0.37 -4.76
N ILE A 196 -18.89 -1.16 -3.79
CA ILE A 196 -19.57 -1.35 -2.51
C ILE A 196 -18.65 -0.87 -1.38
N SER A 197 -19.14 0.02 -0.54
CA SER A 197 -18.35 0.56 0.58
C SER A 197 -19.03 0.28 1.91
N PHE A 198 -18.26 -0.23 2.87
CA PHE A 198 -18.67 -0.44 4.25
C PHE A 198 -18.06 0.65 5.12
N VAL A 199 -18.86 1.60 5.59
CA VAL A 199 -18.38 2.72 6.42
C VAL A 199 -18.66 2.47 7.89
N ARG A 200 -17.60 2.40 8.70
CA ARG A 200 -17.74 2.16 10.14
C ARG A 200 -18.47 3.34 10.78
N LYS A 201 -19.53 3.05 11.56
CA LYS A 201 -20.30 4.07 12.29
C LYS A 201 -19.48 4.80 13.34
N THR A 202 -18.64 4.05 14.04
CA THR A 202 -17.71 4.58 15.05
C THR A 202 -16.31 4.56 14.44
N PRO A 203 -15.62 5.69 14.27
CA PRO A 203 -14.29 5.66 13.69
C PRO A 203 -13.23 4.98 14.57
N VAL A 204 -12.26 4.31 13.96
CA VAL A 204 -11.07 3.75 14.64
C VAL A 204 -9.81 4.04 13.86
N THR A 205 -8.68 4.05 14.56
CA THR A 205 -7.34 4.11 13.96
C THR A 205 -6.64 2.76 13.94
N SER A 206 -7.23 1.71 14.53
CA SER A 206 -6.69 0.36 14.47
C SER A 206 -7.79 -0.70 14.43
N VAL A 207 -7.48 -1.81 13.77
CA VAL A 207 -8.25 -3.05 13.77
C VAL A 207 -7.31 -4.23 13.92
N ALA A 208 -7.75 -5.26 14.63
CA ALA A 208 -7.02 -6.52 14.78
C ALA A 208 -7.91 -7.68 14.30
N ASN A 209 -7.34 -8.57 13.50
CA ASN A 209 -8.01 -9.77 12.97
C ASN A 209 -9.38 -9.50 12.30
N LEU A 210 -9.51 -8.36 11.60
CA LEU A 210 -10.70 -7.99 10.85
C LEU A 210 -11.02 -9.07 9.80
N PRO A 211 -12.20 -9.72 9.83
CA PRO A 211 -12.59 -10.77 8.88
C PRO A 211 -12.99 -10.19 7.53
N LEU A 212 -12.02 -9.90 6.65
CA LEU A 212 -12.32 -9.38 5.32
C LEU A 212 -13.22 -10.34 4.51
N THR A 213 -13.14 -11.66 4.73
CA THR A 213 -14.06 -12.63 4.09
C THR A 213 -15.53 -12.34 4.40
N ASP A 214 -15.87 -11.83 5.58
CA ASP A 214 -17.27 -11.53 5.93
C ASP A 214 -17.81 -10.37 5.08
N PHE A 215 -16.97 -9.37 4.81
CA PHE A 215 -17.30 -8.25 3.91
C PHE A 215 -17.45 -8.74 2.46
N VAL A 216 -16.56 -9.63 2.01
CA VAL A 216 -16.68 -10.26 0.68
C VAL A 216 -18.00 -11.03 0.56
N ARG A 217 -18.39 -11.80 1.59
CA ARG A 217 -19.66 -12.54 1.60
C ARG A 217 -20.86 -11.60 1.52
N GLU A 218 -20.83 -10.47 2.23
CA GLU A 218 -21.90 -9.47 2.14
C GLU A 218 -21.93 -8.81 0.75
N ALA A 219 -20.76 -8.52 0.15
CA ALA A 219 -20.68 -8.03 -1.23
C ALA A 219 -21.20 -9.06 -2.26
N GLN A 220 -21.05 -10.36 -2.01
CA GLN A 220 -21.67 -11.42 -2.81
C GLN A 220 -23.19 -11.47 -2.62
N ARG A 221 -23.67 -11.38 -1.37
CA ARG A 221 -25.11 -11.35 -1.06
C ARG A 221 -25.79 -10.15 -1.71
N ALA A 222 -25.10 -9.02 -1.80
CA ALA A 222 -25.52 -7.83 -2.50
C ALA A 222 -25.50 -7.93 -4.04
N GLY A 223 -24.95 -9.01 -4.60
CA GLY A 223 -24.81 -9.21 -6.04
C GLY A 223 -23.71 -8.37 -6.70
N VAL A 224 -22.84 -7.71 -5.92
CA VAL A 224 -21.74 -6.86 -6.43
C VAL A 224 -20.52 -7.70 -6.81
N VAL A 225 -20.17 -8.69 -5.98
CA VAL A 225 -19.04 -9.60 -6.22
C VAL A 225 -19.55 -10.97 -6.62
N LYS A 226 -18.99 -11.57 -7.67
CA LYS A 226 -19.36 -12.91 -8.14
C LYS A 226 -18.44 -13.98 -7.56
N PRO A 227 -18.95 -15.17 -7.18
CA PRO A 227 -18.11 -16.27 -6.68
C PRO A 227 -17.09 -16.78 -7.71
N THR A 228 -17.37 -16.61 -9.01
CA THR A 228 -16.50 -17.04 -10.11
C THR A 228 -15.34 -16.10 -10.39
N TRP A 229 -15.39 -14.87 -9.86
CA TRP A 229 -14.32 -13.88 -9.98
C TRP A 229 -13.15 -14.18 -9.06
N PHE A 230 -12.08 -13.42 -9.22
CA PHE A 230 -10.87 -13.48 -8.41
C PHE A 230 -10.75 -12.23 -7.56
N LEU A 231 -10.44 -12.38 -6.27
CA LEU A 231 -9.86 -11.31 -5.47
C LEU A 231 -8.40 -11.15 -5.90
N THR A 232 -8.03 -9.98 -6.43
CA THR A 232 -6.71 -9.73 -7.03
C THR A 232 -5.74 -9.05 -6.07
N SER A 233 -6.23 -8.11 -5.26
CA SER A 233 -5.43 -7.46 -4.22
C SER A 233 -6.26 -7.02 -3.02
N VAL A 234 -5.61 -7.00 -1.85
CA VAL A 234 -6.05 -6.31 -0.66
C VAL A 234 -5.10 -5.15 -0.43
N GLN A 235 -5.64 -3.94 -0.41
CA GLN A 235 -4.91 -2.70 -0.19
C GLN A 235 -5.44 -2.02 1.07
N ALA A 236 -4.59 -1.28 1.76
CA ALA A 236 -4.97 -0.45 2.90
C ALA A 236 -4.20 0.86 2.88
N GLY A 237 -4.89 1.97 3.03
CA GLY A 237 -4.31 3.29 2.86
C GLY A 237 -5.27 4.43 3.14
N PHE A 238 -4.98 5.56 2.54
CA PHE A 238 -5.71 6.79 2.79
C PHE A 238 -6.11 7.42 1.47
N GLU A 239 -7.34 7.89 1.36
CA GLU A 239 -7.75 8.78 0.29
C GLU A 239 -7.78 10.22 0.82
N PRO A 240 -6.73 11.05 0.60
CA PRO A 240 -6.76 12.46 0.97
C PRO A 240 -7.40 13.30 -0.14
N TRP A 241 -8.38 14.12 0.22
CA TRP A 241 -8.90 15.22 -0.62
C TRP A 241 -8.10 16.49 -0.39
N THR A 242 -7.92 16.87 0.88
CA THR A 242 -7.18 18.07 1.29
C THR A 242 -6.18 17.72 2.40
N GLY A 243 -4.95 18.22 2.28
CA GLY A 243 -3.87 17.89 3.21
C GLY A 243 -3.45 16.42 3.09
N GLY A 244 -3.17 15.78 4.24
CA GLY A 244 -2.77 14.36 4.33
C GLY A 244 -1.37 14.12 4.89
N THR A 245 -0.56 15.17 5.04
CA THR A 245 0.78 15.07 5.65
C THR A 245 0.69 14.47 7.05
N GLY A 246 1.52 13.47 7.32
CA GLY A 246 1.58 12.74 8.59
C GLY A 246 0.65 11.55 8.71
N LEU A 247 -0.23 11.30 7.72
CA LEU A 247 -0.98 10.05 7.65
C LEU A 247 0.00 8.88 7.63
N ARG A 248 -0.23 7.88 8.47
CA ARG A 248 0.73 6.80 8.68
C ARG A 248 0.04 5.47 8.84
N THR A 249 0.54 4.45 8.14
CA THR A 249 0.37 3.05 8.50
C THR A 249 1.57 2.63 9.36
N SER A 250 1.32 2.27 10.61
CA SER A 250 2.37 1.82 11.54
C SER A 250 2.64 0.33 11.40
N THR A 251 1.58 -0.46 11.29
CA THR A 251 1.67 -1.92 11.08
C THR A 251 0.52 -2.36 10.18
N PHE A 252 0.81 -3.33 9.32
CA PHE A 252 -0.17 -3.96 8.43
C PHE A 252 0.16 -5.43 8.28
N SER A 253 -0.86 -6.28 8.34
CA SER A 253 -0.73 -7.68 7.97
C SER A 253 -2.01 -8.23 7.37
N ILE A 254 -1.84 -9.13 6.41
CA ILE A 254 -2.91 -9.92 5.80
C ILE A 254 -2.56 -11.39 5.92
N THR A 255 -3.50 -12.19 6.42
CA THR A 255 -3.37 -13.64 6.45
C THR A 255 -4.54 -14.32 5.75
N ARG A 256 -4.23 -15.39 5.02
CA ARG A 256 -5.22 -16.30 4.43
C ARG A 256 -5.05 -17.68 5.07
N ASN A 257 -6.11 -18.20 5.69
CA ASN A 257 -6.10 -19.46 6.44
C ASN A 257 -5.00 -19.52 7.51
N GLY A 258 -4.67 -18.37 8.12
CA GLY A 258 -3.62 -18.25 9.13
C GLY A 258 -2.19 -18.13 8.60
N GLN A 259 -2.00 -18.08 7.27
CA GLN A 259 -0.70 -17.92 6.60
C GLN A 259 -0.54 -16.54 5.95
#